data_AF-A0A2W2CCS0-F1
#
_entry.id   AF-A0A2W2CCS0-F1
#
_cell.length_a   1.000
_cell.length_b   1.000
_cell.length_c   1.000
_cell.angle_alpha   90.00
_cell.angle_beta   90.00
_cell.angle_gamma   90.00
#
_symmetry.space_group_name_H-M   'P 1'
#
loop_
_entity.id
_entity.type
_entity.pdbx_description
1 polymer ?
#
loop_
_entity_poly.entity_id
_entity_poly.type
_entity_poly.pdbx_seq_one_letter_code
_entity_poly.pdbx_strand_id
1 'polypeptide(L)'
;MVVVVEIDQLRALEKIYDAGGAMGLISAGDALKEDLSEREVYVWLEEYAEPRGLVEIEEGLAPRARLTPAAVDLVEGARERRADRRFRRRALRANLLRWMDSEAGRPGVEVFPSKFLSADIAVLDGERFTELDVAEAASYLEENGLTKPMWVGGSAGRVAARLRLTNEGQRCVDEYDCDIDAYLRPSAGSGSTIVNVTGDGNNLATAHGAGATASATAISTSLGNEITDLARALRELLDGGSGLPPELENEARAAVEVLATERQDKGKIRSSLRVLTRVGEGAAGGVAGNAIWQVLLNYVPRIIESLG
;
A
#
# COMPACT_ATOMS: atom_id res chain seq x y z
N MET A 1 -34.52 -27.96 -13.28
CA MET A 1 -33.41 -28.50 -12.47
C MET A 1 -32.17 -27.88 -13.08
N VAL A 2 -31.62 -26.82 -12.47
CA VAL A 2 -30.46 -26.11 -13.02
C VAL A 2 -29.27 -27.04 -12.87
N VAL A 3 -28.68 -27.46 -13.99
CA VAL A 3 -27.44 -28.24 -13.95
C VAL A 3 -26.34 -27.24 -13.66
N VAL A 4 -25.83 -27.24 -12.43
CA VAL A 4 -24.68 -26.41 -12.06
C VAL A 4 -23.46 -27.02 -12.72
N VAL A 5 -23.04 -26.46 -13.85
CA VAL A 5 -21.78 -26.83 -14.50
C VAL A 5 -20.65 -26.26 -13.65
N GLU A 6 -19.86 -27.12 -13.00
CA GLU A 6 -18.68 -26.75 -12.20
C GLU A 6 -17.49 -26.38 -13.11
N ILE A 7 -17.67 -25.37 -13.96
CA ILE A 7 -16.57 -24.73 -14.67
C ILE A 7 -16.35 -23.33 -14.14
N ASP A 8 -15.08 -22.94 -14.08
CA ASP A 8 -14.73 -21.54 -13.91
C ASP A 8 -15.19 -20.78 -15.17
N GLN A 9 -16.23 -19.97 -15.00
CA GLN A 9 -16.94 -19.28 -16.06
C GLN A 9 -16.00 -18.38 -16.88
N LEU A 10 -15.04 -17.74 -16.20
CA LEU A 10 -14.06 -16.88 -16.84
C LEU A 10 -13.06 -17.72 -17.65
N ARG A 11 -12.64 -18.87 -17.13
CA ARG A 11 -11.76 -19.80 -17.87
C ARG A 11 -12.41 -20.34 -19.14
N ALA A 12 -13.72 -20.62 -19.11
CA ALA A 12 -14.47 -21.02 -20.30
C ALA A 12 -14.48 -19.90 -21.36
N LEU A 13 -14.71 -18.65 -20.95
CA LEU A 13 -14.62 -17.50 -21.84
C LEU A 13 -13.21 -17.31 -22.40
N GLU A 14 -12.17 -17.52 -21.61
CA GLU A 14 -10.77 -17.45 -22.06
C GLU A 14 -10.44 -18.50 -23.11
N LYS A 15 -10.93 -19.73 -22.95
CA LYS A 15 -10.76 -20.79 -23.96
C LYS A 15 -11.43 -20.44 -25.28
N ILE A 16 -12.63 -19.86 -25.23
CA ILE A 16 -13.33 -19.36 -26.42
C ILE A 16 -12.55 -18.18 -27.03
N TYR A 17 -12.04 -17.26 -26.20
CA TYR A 17 -11.22 -16.14 -26.64
C TYR A 17 -9.98 -16.61 -27.41
N ASP A 18 -9.19 -17.53 -26.82
CA ASP A 18 -7.95 -18.06 -27.39
C ASP A 18 -8.17 -18.88 -28.66
N ALA A 19 -9.34 -19.54 -28.78
CA ALA A 19 -9.74 -20.23 -30.00
C ALA A 19 -10.21 -19.29 -31.13
N GLY A 20 -10.20 -17.97 -30.91
CA GLY A 20 -10.55 -16.95 -31.91
C GLY A 20 -11.98 -16.42 -31.79
N GLY A 21 -12.69 -16.73 -30.70
CA GLY A 21 -14.08 -16.32 -30.48
C GLY A 21 -14.28 -14.80 -30.38
N ALA A 22 -13.21 -14.03 -30.17
CA ALA A 22 -13.23 -12.57 -30.25
C ALA A 22 -13.30 -12.03 -31.69
N MET A 23 -12.82 -12.80 -32.67
CA MET A 23 -12.76 -12.41 -34.09
C MET A 23 -13.90 -13.01 -34.92
N GLY A 24 -14.60 -14.02 -34.42
CA GLY A 24 -15.70 -14.65 -35.15
C GLY A 24 -16.31 -15.86 -34.45
N LEU A 25 -17.23 -16.52 -35.15
CA LEU A 25 -17.92 -17.73 -34.71
C LEU A 25 -16.98 -18.95 -34.74
N ILE A 26 -16.74 -19.53 -33.56
CA ILE A 26 -15.92 -20.74 -33.39
C ILE A 26 -16.75 -21.92 -32.89
N SER A 27 -16.22 -23.13 -32.98
CA SER A 27 -16.79 -24.31 -32.32
C SER A 27 -16.51 -24.24 -30.82
N ALA A 28 -17.53 -23.92 -30.01
CA ALA A 28 -17.40 -23.83 -28.55
C ALA A 28 -17.16 -25.22 -27.94
N GLY A 29 -17.75 -26.26 -28.55
CA GLY A 29 -17.49 -27.65 -28.17
C GLY A 29 -16.02 -28.01 -28.29
N ASP A 30 -15.36 -27.64 -29.39
CA ASP A 30 -13.93 -27.91 -29.57
C ASP A 30 -13.05 -27.12 -28.61
N ALA A 31 -13.42 -25.87 -28.30
CA ALA A 31 -12.67 -25.02 -27.37
C ALA A 31 -12.76 -25.52 -25.92
N LEU A 32 -13.88 -26.13 -25.53
CA LEU A 32 -14.18 -26.50 -24.15
C LEU A 32 -14.13 -28.00 -23.85
N LYS A 33 -13.87 -28.86 -24.85
CA LYS A 33 -13.89 -30.33 -24.73
C LYS A 33 -13.01 -30.95 -23.65
N GLU A 34 -12.00 -30.22 -23.18
CA GLU A 34 -11.12 -30.68 -22.09
C GLU A 34 -11.77 -30.58 -20.72
N ASP A 35 -12.70 -29.63 -20.56
CA ASP A 35 -13.31 -29.33 -19.26
C ASP A 35 -14.78 -29.77 -19.21
N LEU A 36 -15.48 -29.74 -20.35
CA LEU A 36 -16.91 -30.00 -20.44
C LEU A 36 -17.22 -31.04 -21.53
N SER A 37 -18.20 -31.89 -21.26
CA SER A 37 -18.86 -32.66 -22.32
C SER A 37 -19.65 -31.73 -23.24
N GLU A 38 -19.92 -32.18 -24.46
CA GLU A 38 -20.68 -31.39 -25.44
C GLU A 38 -22.04 -30.93 -24.90
N ARG A 39 -22.75 -31.80 -24.17
CA ARG A 39 -24.02 -31.45 -23.51
C ARG A 39 -23.84 -30.35 -22.47
N GLU A 40 -22.77 -30.40 -21.68
CA GLU A 40 -22.49 -29.36 -20.67
C GLU A 40 -22.10 -28.04 -21.32
N VAL A 41 -21.45 -28.06 -22.49
CA VAL A 41 -21.19 -26.84 -23.28
C VAL A 41 -22.48 -26.17 -23.70
N TYR A 42 -23.45 -26.93 -24.25
CA TYR A 42 -24.77 -26.38 -24.60
C TYR A 42 -25.48 -25.77 -23.38
N VAL A 43 -25.57 -26.52 -22.29
CA VAL A 43 -26.19 -26.05 -21.04
C VAL A 43 -25.50 -24.78 -20.53
N TRP A 44 -24.17 -24.74 -20.54
CA TRP A 44 -23.41 -23.57 -20.11
C TRP A 44 -23.67 -22.34 -21.01
N LEU A 45 -23.67 -22.53 -22.33
CA LEU A 45 -23.92 -21.45 -23.28
C LEU A 45 -25.34 -20.87 -23.11
N GLU A 46 -26.37 -21.72 -23.13
CA GLU A 46 -27.79 -21.32 -23.10
C GLU A 46 -28.26 -20.87 -21.70
N GLU A 47 -27.85 -21.55 -20.63
CA GLU A 47 -28.34 -21.24 -19.27
C GLU A 47 -27.49 -20.18 -18.57
N TYR A 48 -26.22 -20.01 -18.96
CA TYR A 48 -25.31 -19.06 -18.30
C TYR A 48 -24.85 -17.91 -19.18
N ALA A 49 -24.16 -18.20 -20.29
CA ALA A 49 -23.34 -17.22 -21.00
C ALA A 49 -24.18 -16.28 -21.88
N GLU A 50 -25.12 -16.81 -22.67
CA GLU A 50 -25.98 -16.02 -23.56
C GLU A 50 -26.97 -15.12 -22.78
N PRO A 51 -27.68 -15.59 -21.73
CA PRO A 51 -28.56 -14.72 -20.94
C PRO A 51 -27.86 -13.54 -20.27
N ARG A 52 -26.53 -13.63 -20.09
CA ARG A 52 -25.69 -12.57 -19.54
C ARG A 52 -25.09 -11.67 -20.62
N GLY A 53 -25.37 -11.92 -21.90
CA GLY A 53 -24.82 -11.19 -23.03
C GLY A 53 -23.31 -11.35 -23.14
N LEU A 54 -22.75 -12.48 -22.71
CA LEU A 54 -21.31 -12.76 -22.78
C LEU A 54 -20.93 -13.45 -24.11
N VAL A 55 -21.87 -14.20 -24.67
CA VAL A 55 -21.70 -14.87 -25.96
C VAL A 55 -22.93 -14.64 -26.83
N GLU A 56 -22.72 -14.73 -28.13
CA GLU A 56 -23.80 -14.95 -29.09
C GLU A 56 -23.65 -16.35 -29.67
N ILE A 57 -24.74 -17.11 -29.62
CA ILE A 57 -24.80 -18.49 -30.08
C ILE A 57 -25.39 -18.54 -31.49
N GLU A 58 -24.78 -19.31 -32.38
CA GLU A 58 -25.38 -19.67 -33.67
C GLU A 58 -25.93 -21.10 -33.58
N GLU A 59 -27.24 -21.24 -33.80
CA GLU A 59 -27.89 -22.56 -33.84
C GLU A 59 -27.33 -23.40 -34.99
N GLY A 60 -27.00 -24.67 -34.71
CA GLY A 60 -26.45 -25.58 -35.68
C GLY A 60 -26.29 -27.00 -35.14
N LEU A 61 -25.66 -27.87 -35.93
CA LEU A 61 -25.35 -29.25 -35.52
C LEU A 61 -24.33 -29.33 -34.38
N ALA A 62 -23.50 -28.30 -34.21
CA ALA A 62 -22.52 -28.16 -33.14
C ALA A 62 -22.64 -26.74 -32.54
N PRO A 63 -22.39 -26.56 -31.23
CA PRO A 63 -22.56 -25.27 -30.59
C PRO A 63 -21.47 -24.32 -31.09
N ARG A 64 -21.86 -23.30 -31.85
CA ARG A 64 -20.96 -22.24 -32.28
C ARG A 64 -21.23 -20.99 -31.46
N ALA A 65 -20.16 -20.38 -30.98
CA ALA A 65 -20.25 -19.17 -30.17
C ALA A 65 -19.23 -18.14 -30.64
N ARG A 66 -19.59 -16.87 -30.52
CA ARG A 66 -18.67 -15.74 -30.54
C ARG A 66 -18.79 -14.95 -29.25
N LEU A 67 -17.68 -14.39 -28.78
CA LEU A 67 -17.70 -13.51 -27.61
C LEU A 67 -18.31 -12.17 -27.99
N THR A 68 -19.12 -11.60 -27.09
CA THR A 68 -19.54 -10.20 -27.20
C THR A 68 -18.38 -9.27 -26.81
N PRO A 69 -18.44 -7.97 -27.16
CA PRO A 69 -17.46 -7.00 -26.68
C PRO A 69 -17.33 -6.99 -25.14
N ALA A 70 -18.45 -7.14 -24.41
CA ALA A 70 -18.43 -7.20 -22.96
C ALA A 70 -17.66 -8.40 -22.40
N ALA A 71 -17.75 -9.57 -23.04
CA ALA A 71 -16.95 -10.73 -22.64
C ALA A 71 -15.48 -10.60 -23.02
N VAL A 72 -15.18 -9.97 -24.15
CA VAL A 72 -13.80 -9.63 -24.53
C VAL A 72 -13.17 -8.72 -23.48
N ASP A 73 -13.84 -7.62 -23.13
CA ASP A 73 -13.37 -6.68 -22.08
C ASP A 73 -13.18 -7.39 -20.74
N LEU A 74 -14.07 -8.33 -20.39
CA LEU A 74 -13.97 -9.13 -19.16
C LEU A 74 -12.71 -10.02 -19.16
N VAL A 75 -12.45 -10.73 -20.27
CA VAL A 75 -11.29 -11.60 -20.43
C VAL A 75 -9.99 -10.79 -20.44
N GLU A 76 -9.94 -9.71 -21.21
CA GLU A 76 -8.75 -8.86 -21.28
C GLU A 76 -8.47 -8.18 -19.93
N GLY A 77 -9.49 -7.62 -19.29
CA GLY A 77 -9.34 -7.02 -17.96
C GLY A 77 -8.92 -8.03 -16.90
N ALA A 78 -9.38 -9.29 -16.97
CA ALA A 78 -8.91 -10.35 -16.09
C ALA A 78 -7.42 -10.67 -16.33
N ARG A 79 -7.00 -10.77 -17.58
CA ARG A 79 -5.58 -11.01 -17.94
C ARG A 79 -4.69 -9.87 -17.47
N GLU A 80 -5.10 -8.63 -17.64
CA GLU A 80 -4.37 -7.45 -17.16
C GLU A 80 -4.21 -7.47 -15.64
N ARG A 81 -5.30 -7.76 -14.90
CA ARG A 81 -5.25 -7.88 -13.43
C ARG A 81 -4.37 -9.03 -12.96
N ARG A 82 -4.39 -10.18 -13.64
CA ARG A 82 -3.48 -11.30 -13.33
C ARG A 82 -2.01 -10.96 -13.60
N ALA A 83 -1.73 -10.17 -14.63
CA ALA A 83 -0.39 -9.68 -14.92
C ALA A 83 0.09 -8.63 -13.89
N ASP A 84 -0.82 -7.87 -13.27
CA ASP A 84 -0.48 -6.95 -12.18
C ASP A 84 -0.16 -7.71 -10.87
N ARG A 85 1.15 -7.92 -10.65
CA ARG A 85 1.68 -8.55 -9.44
C ARG A 85 1.25 -7.85 -8.15
N ARG A 86 1.10 -6.53 -8.16
CA ARG A 86 0.70 -5.76 -6.97
C ARG A 86 -0.77 -6.04 -6.65
N PHE A 87 -1.63 -6.00 -7.66
CA PHE A 87 -3.04 -6.36 -7.52
C PHE A 87 -3.19 -7.79 -6.99
N ARG A 88 -2.53 -8.76 -7.62
CA ARG A 88 -2.58 -10.19 -7.24
C ARG A 88 -2.14 -10.41 -5.79
N ARG A 89 -1.01 -9.83 -5.38
CA ARG A 89 -0.50 -9.95 -4.00
C ARG A 89 -1.44 -9.32 -2.97
N ARG A 90 -2.00 -8.15 -3.28
CA ARG A 90 -2.96 -7.49 -2.39
C ARG A 90 -4.23 -8.31 -2.22
N ALA A 91 -4.80 -8.79 -3.33
CA ALA A 91 -5.99 -9.63 -3.32
C ALA A 91 -5.76 -10.93 -2.54
N LEU A 92 -4.63 -11.61 -2.75
CA LEU A 92 -4.28 -12.81 -1.99
C LEU A 92 -4.21 -12.57 -0.49
N ARG A 93 -3.55 -11.51 -0.03
CA ARG A 93 -3.41 -11.23 1.40
C ARG A 93 -4.77 -10.97 2.05
N ALA A 94 -5.64 -10.20 1.37
CA ALA A 94 -7.00 -9.95 1.84
C ALA A 94 -7.84 -11.24 1.87
N ASN A 95 -7.79 -12.04 0.80
CA ASN A 95 -8.49 -13.33 0.70
C ASN A 95 -8.03 -14.33 1.77
N LEU A 96 -6.72 -14.38 2.02
CA LEU A 96 -6.14 -15.26 3.04
C LEU A 96 -6.61 -14.86 4.44
N LEU A 97 -6.60 -13.56 4.79
CA LEU A 97 -7.13 -13.06 6.07
C LEU A 97 -8.62 -13.37 6.23
N ARG A 98 -9.43 -13.08 5.20
CA ARG A 98 -10.88 -13.35 5.21
C ARG A 98 -11.18 -14.83 5.40
N TRP A 99 -10.45 -15.69 4.69
CA TRP A 99 -10.57 -17.13 4.85
C TRP A 99 -10.17 -17.59 6.25
N MET A 100 -9.03 -17.10 6.77
CA MET A 100 -8.56 -17.45 8.12
C MET A 100 -9.60 -17.08 9.18
N ASP A 101 -10.19 -15.90 9.09
CA ASP A 101 -11.27 -15.46 9.99
C ASP A 101 -12.48 -16.41 9.92
N SER A 102 -12.95 -16.73 8.70
CA SER A 102 -14.09 -17.63 8.51
C SER A 102 -13.86 -19.06 9.02
N GLU A 103 -12.65 -19.61 8.88
CA GLU A 103 -12.32 -20.98 9.30
C GLU A 103 -11.96 -21.04 10.80
N ALA A 104 -11.28 -20.02 11.33
CA ALA A 104 -10.86 -19.97 12.73
C ALA A 104 -12.00 -19.59 13.68
N GLY A 105 -12.93 -18.72 13.24
CA GLY A 105 -14.04 -18.16 13.99
C GLY A 105 -13.65 -17.26 15.17
N ARG A 106 -12.35 -17.23 15.54
CA ARG A 106 -11.76 -16.35 16.56
C ARG A 106 -10.23 -16.33 16.46
N PRO A 107 -9.56 -15.29 17.00
CA PRO A 107 -8.10 -15.22 17.06
C PRO A 107 -7.49 -16.42 17.81
N GLY A 108 -6.28 -16.81 17.42
CA GLY A 108 -5.52 -17.85 18.13
C GLY A 108 -5.75 -19.29 17.68
N VAL A 109 -6.80 -19.57 16.90
CA VAL A 109 -7.04 -20.91 16.33
C VAL A 109 -6.08 -21.14 15.15
N GLU A 110 -5.51 -22.35 15.07
CA GLU A 110 -4.63 -22.74 13.97
C GLU A 110 -5.45 -23.27 12.80
N VAL A 111 -5.14 -22.80 11.59
CA VAL A 111 -5.73 -23.27 10.33
C VAL A 111 -4.63 -23.72 9.37
N PHE A 112 -4.98 -24.54 8.38
CA PHE A 112 -4.04 -25.18 7.46
C PHE A 112 -4.09 -24.51 6.07
N PRO A 113 -3.00 -23.92 5.56
CA PRO A 113 -2.98 -23.28 4.24
C PRO A 113 -3.40 -24.16 3.07
N SER A 114 -3.23 -25.47 3.16
CA SER A 114 -3.72 -26.41 2.15
C SER A 114 -5.24 -26.40 1.99
N LYS A 115 -5.99 -26.11 3.07
CA LYS A 115 -7.44 -25.92 3.02
C LYS A 115 -7.82 -24.62 2.30
N PHE A 116 -7.06 -23.53 2.50
CA PHE A 116 -7.24 -22.29 1.74
C PHE A 116 -7.12 -22.55 0.25
N LEU A 117 -6.04 -23.24 -0.16
CA LEU A 117 -5.81 -23.56 -1.57
C LEU A 117 -6.92 -24.41 -2.19
N SER A 118 -7.73 -25.11 -1.40
CA SER A 118 -8.88 -25.88 -1.88
C SER A 118 -10.18 -25.08 -1.89
N ALA A 119 -10.22 -23.91 -1.25
CA ALA A 119 -11.40 -23.05 -1.17
C ALA A 119 -11.59 -22.21 -2.44
N ASP A 120 -12.83 -21.78 -2.70
CA ASP A 120 -13.15 -20.95 -3.87
C ASP A 120 -12.49 -19.57 -3.80
N ILE A 121 -12.33 -19.02 -2.59
CA ILE A 121 -11.66 -17.73 -2.35
C ILE A 121 -10.17 -17.74 -2.70
N ALA A 122 -9.56 -18.91 -2.93
CA ALA A 122 -8.20 -19.02 -3.44
C ALA A 122 -8.09 -18.90 -4.97
N VAL A 123 -9.19 -18.63 -5.67
CA VAL A 123 -9.21 -18.34 -7.11
C VAL A 123 -9.34 -16.83 -7.32
N LEU A 124 -8.43 -16.26 -8.11
CA LEU A 124 -8.47 -14.86 -8.54
C LEU A 124 -8.51 -14.82 -10.06
N ASP A 125 -9.57 -14.25 -10.62
CA ASP A 125 -9.72 -14.07 -12.07
C ASP A 125 -9.46 -15.38 -12.85
N GLY A 126 -10.03 -16.49 -12.39
CA GLY A 126 -9.92 -17.79 -13.04
C GLY A 126 -8.68 -18.62 -12.66
N GLU A 127 -7.75 -18.03 -11.89
CA GLU A 127 -6.49 -18.66 -11.55
C GLU A 127 -6.33 -18.88 -10.06
N ARG A 128 -6.04 -20.13 -9.67
CA ARG A 128 -5.82 -20.50 -8.28
C ARG A 128 -4.43 -20.03 -7.81
N PHE A 129 -4.35 -19.54 -6.59
CA PHE A 129 -3.06 -19.24 -5.95
C PHE A 129 -2.25 -20.52 -5.72
N THR A 130 -0.93 -20.39 -5.66
CA THR A 130 0.00 -21.49 -5.39
C THR A 130 0.42 -21.52 -3.92
N GLU A 131 1.04 -22.62 -3.47
CA GLU A 131 1.65 -22.69 -2.13
C GLU A 131 2.71 -21.60 -1.91
N LEU A 132 3.48 -21.28 -2.96
CA LEU A 132 4.48 -20.22 -2.91
C LEU A 132 3.83 -18.85 -2.73
N ASP A 133 2.76 -18.55 -3.48
CA ASP A 133 2.00 -17.32 -3.33
C ASP A 133 1.51 -17.15 -1.88
N VAL A 134 0.94 -18.23 -1.31
CA VAL A 134 0.45 -18.24 0.08
C VAL A 134 1.58 -18.05 1.08
N ALA A 135 2.74 -18.65 0.86
CA ALA A 135 3.92 -18.44 1.71
C ALA A 135 4.40 -16.97 1.66
N GLU A 136 4.45 -16.34 0.48
CA GLU A 136 4.79 -14.91 0.37
C GLU A 136 3.77 -14.01 1.09
N ALA A 137 2.48 -14.31 0.94
CA ALA A 137 1.41 -13.58 1.62
C ALA A 137 1.48 -13.75 3.15
N ALA A 138 1.69 -14.97 3.63
CA ALA A 138 1.83 -15.26 5.06
C ALA A 138 3.05 -14.54 5.67
N SER A 139 4.19 -14.48 4.96
CA SER A 139 5.37 -13.73 5.40
C SER A 139 5.05 -12.24 5.57
N TYR A 140 4.39 -11.64 4.57
CA TYR A 140 4.00 -10.23 4.66
C TYR A 140 3.02 -9.96 5.80
N LEU A 141 2.04 -10.84 6.01
CA LEU A 141 1.08 -10.70 7.11
C LEU A 141 1.74 -10.91 8.49
N GLU A 142 2.74 -11.77 8.60
CA GLU A 142 3.55 -11.95 9.81
C GLU A 142 4.38 -10.70 10.12
N GLU A 143 5.07 -10.14 9.12
CA GLU A 143 5.88 -8.92 9.26
C GLU A 143 5.06 -7.73 9.77
N ASN A 144 3.77 -7.70 9.46
CA ASN A 144 2.83 -6.67 9.91
C ASN A 144 2.01 -7.08 11.15
N GLY A 145 2.34 -8.20 11.79
CA GLY A 145 1.72 -8.65 13.04
C GLY A 145 0.27 -9.15 12.90
N LEU A 146 -0.24 -9.33 11.68
CA LEU A 146 -1.62 -9.74 11.41
C LEU A 146 -1.83 -11.25 11.53
N THR A 147 -0.77 -12.03 11.30
CA THR A 147 -0.79 -13.49 11.47
C THR A 147 0.45 -14.01 12.18
N LYS A 148 0.39 -15.25 12.66
CA LYS A 148 1.51 -15.99 13.23
C LYS A 148 1.64 -17.34 12.52
N PRO A 149 2.39 -17.41 11.40
CA PRO A 149 2.64 -18.66 10.70
C PRO A 149 3.57 -19.58 11.52
N MET A 150 3.32 -20.89 11.41
CA MET A 150 4.27 -21.93 11.78
C MET A 150 4.95 -22.41 10.51
N TRP A 151 6.19 -21.97 10.30
CA TRP A 151 6.98 -22.32 9.12
C TRP A 151 7.55 -23.74 9.22
N VAL A 152 7.49 -24.47 8.11
CA VAL A 152 8.22 -25.72 7.89
C VAL A 152 9.01 -25.61 6.59
N GLY A 153 10.16 -26.27 6.51
CA GLY A 153 10.99 -26.26 5.30
C GLY A 153 12.48 -26.19 5.59
N GLY A 154 13.28 -26.31 4.53
CA GLY A 154 14.74 -26.31 4.55
C GLY A 154 15.32 -25.25 3.62
N SER A 155 16.54 -25.47 3.13
CA SER A 155 17.27 -24.52 2.28
C SER A 155 16.59 -24.20 0.93
N ALA A 156 15.69 -25.06 0.47
CA ALA A 156 14.95 -24.89 -0.80
C ALA A 156 13.71 -23.99 -0.69
N GLY A 157 13.33 -23.54 0.52
CA GLY A 157 12.17 -22.69 0.73
C GLY A 157 11.42 -23.04 2.02
N ARG A 158 10.66 -22.07 2.54
CA ARG A 158 9.77 -22.24 3.69
C ARG A 158 8.31 -22.17 3.23
N VAL A 159 7.49 -23.08 3.71
CA VAL A 159 6.03 -23.07 3.54
C VAL A 159 5.38 -22.95 4.91
N ALA A 160 4.22 -22.29 4.98
CA ALA A 160 3.48 -22.21 6.23
C ALA A 160 2.71 -23.53 6.44
N ALA A 161 3.07 -24.32 7.46
CA ALA A 161 2.33 -25.52 7.81
C ALA A 161 0.99 -25.18 8.49
N ARG A 162 1.00 -24.13 9.30
CA ARG A 162 -0.17 -23.62 10.02
C ARG A 162 -0.15 -22.11 10.03
N LEU A 163 -1.32 -21.51 10.03
CA LEU A 163 -1.51 -20.08 10.22
C LEU A 163 -2.39 -19.86 11.43
N ARG A 164 -2.13 -18.76 12.14
CA ARG A 164 -2.95 -18.31 13.26
C ARG A 164 -3.24 -16.83 13.08
N LEU A 165 -4.51 -16.45 13.14
CA LEU A 165 -4.92 -15.05 13.12
C LEU A 165 -4.59 -14.41 14.48
N THR A 166 -4.00 -13.20 14.47
CA THR A 166 -3.76 -12.43 15.70
C THR A 166 -4.95 -11.53 16.03
N ASN A 167 -4.92 -10.88 17.19
CA ASN A 167 -5.93 -9.87 17.53
C ASN A 167 -5.90 -8.67 16.56
N GLU A 168 -4.70 -8.25 16.13
CA GLU A 168 -4.54 -7.19 15.13
C GLU A 168 -5.05 -7.63 13.76
N GLY A 169 -4.82 -8.90 13.39
CA GLY A 169 -5.38 -9.50 12.18
C GLY A 169 -6.91 -9.47 12.20
N GLN A 170 -7.52 -9.92 13.30
CA GLN A 170 -8.98 -9.86 13.48
C GLN A 170 -9.51 -8.44 13.39
N ARG A 171 -8.83 -7.48 14.03
CA ARG A 171 -9.21 -6.08 13.95
C ARG A 171 -9.17 -5.54 12.51
N CYS A 172 -8.16 -5.93 11.73
CA CYS A 172 -8.10 -5.60 10.31
C CYS A 172 -9.28 -6.20 9.51
N VAL A 173 -9.75 -7.39 9.86
CA VAL A 173 -10.95 -7.99 9.24
C VAL A 173 -12.20 -7.20 9.64
N ASP A 174 -12.40 -7.00 10.95
CA ASP A 174 -13.62 -6.41 11.50
C ASP A 174 -13.79 -4.92 11.18
N GLU A 175 -12.72 -4.13 11.27
CA GLU A 175 -12.78 -2.66 11.12
C GLU A 175 -12.49 -2.19 9.68
N TYR A 176 -11.81 -3.01 8.85
CA TYR A 176 -11.30 -2.59 7.53
C TYR A 176 -11.66 -3.55 6.39
N ASP A 177 -12.51 -4.57 6.61
CA ASP A 177 -12.89 -5.57 5.58
C ASP A 177 -11.67 -6.16 4.85
N CYS A 178 -10.64 -6.49 5.61
CA CYS A 178 -9.36 -7.01 5.10
C CYS A 178 -8.60 -6.03 4.17
N ASP A 179 -8.94 -4.74 4.12
CA ASP A 179 -8.11 -3.72 3.46
C ASP A 179 -6.87 -3.42 4.32
N ILE A 180 -5.83 -4.23 4.11
CA ILE A 180 -4.56 -4.16 4.83
C ILE A 180 -3.86 -2.82 4.56
N ASP A 181 -3.98 -2.25 3.35
CA ASP A 181 -3.37 -0.97 3.02
C ASP A 181 -4.05 0.18 3.79
N ALA A 182 -5.37 0.10 3.99
CA ALA A 182 -6.12 1.04 4.83
C ALA A 182 -5.82 0.84 6.32
N TYR A 183 -5.70 -0.42 6.77
CA TYR A 183 -5.36 -0.76 8.16
C TYR A 183 -3.98 -0.26 8.57
N LEU A 184 -2.98 -0.51 7.72
CA LEU A 184 -1.59 -0.10 7.95
C LEU A 184 -1.35 1.37 7.64
N ARG A 185 -2.29 2.04 6.99
CA ARG A 185 -2.19 3.49 6.80
C ARG A 185 -2.20 4.11 8.20
N PRO A 186 -1.18 4.94 8.54
CA PRO A 186 -1.20 5.67 9.79
C PRO A 186 -2.53 6.39 9.91
N SER A 187 -3.34 6.02 10.91
CA SER A 187 -4.63 6.65 11.12
C SER A 187 -4.35 8.14 11.28
N ALA A 188 -4.84 8.97 10.36
CA ALA A 188 -4.66 10.43 10.44
C ALA A 188 -5.27 11.04 11.72
N GLY A 189 -5.98 10.23 12.53
CA GLY A 189 -6.52 10.56 13.85
C GLY A 189 -5.89 9.82 15.04
N SER A 190 -4.90 8.93 14.84
CA SER A 190 -4.01 8.44 15.90
C SER A 190 -2.61 9.06 15.76
N GLY A 191 -2.56 10.29 15.27
CA GLY A 191 -1.48 11.17 15.65
C GLY A 191 -1.61 11.42 17.15
N SER A 192 -0.56 11.15 17.91
CA SER A 192 -0.35 11.81 19.20
C SER A 192 -0.76 13.28 19.02
N THR A 193 -1.83 13.71 19.69
CA THR A 193 -2.13 15.14 19.76
C THR A 193 -1.09 15.71 20.71
N ILE A 194 0.06 16.07 20.15
CA ILE A 194 1.07 16.83 20.87
C ILE A 194 0.49 18.24 21.01
N VAL A 195 -0.17 18.49 22.14
CA VAL A 195 -0.56 19.85 22.53
C VAL A 195 0.71 20.55 22.99
N ASN A 196 1.31 21.34 22.10
CA ASN A 196 2.42 22.22 22.45
C ASN A 196 1.90 23.41 23.26
N VAL A 197 1.89 23.28 24.58
CA VAL A 197 1.61 24.40 25.48
C VAL A 197 2.87 25.24 25.63
N THR A 198 2.81 26.50 25.21
CA THR A 198 3.88 27.48 25.44
C THR A 198 3.36 28.56 26.39
N GLY A 199 4.00 28.68 27.56
CA GLY A 199 3.70 29.68 28.59
C GLY A 199 3.56 29.10 30.00
N ASP A 200 4.02 29.86 31.01
CA ASP A 200 3.84 29.52 32.42
C ASP A 200 2.39 29.76 32.87
N GLY A 201 1.77 28.72 33.47
CA GLY A 201 0.49 28.85 34.19
C GLY A 201 -0.76 28.21 33.58
N ASN A 202 -0.65 27.31 32.60
CA ASN A 202 -1.83 26.70 31.98
C ASN A 202 -2.28 25.39 32.66
N ASN A 203 -3.53 25.35 33.13
CA ASN A 203 -4.22 24.12 33.50
C ASN A 203 -4.81 23.47 32.23
N LEU A 204 -4.35 22.26 31.90
CA LEU A 204 -4.86 21.49 30.77
C LEU A 204 -5.93 20.52 31.27
N ALA A 205 -7.19 20.73 30.88
CA ALA A 205 -8.25 19.74 31.01
C ALA A 205 -8.46 19.07 29.66
N THR A 206 -8.05 17.81 29.53
CA THR A 206 -8.33 16.99 28.34
C THR A 206 -9.49 16.05 28.63
N ALA A 207 -10.58 16.16 27.86
CA ALA A 207 -11.65 15.18 27.88
C ALA A 207 -11.24 14.00 26.99
N HIS A 208 -10.94 12.85 27.59
CA HIS A 208 -10.57 11.64 26.87
C HIS A 208 -11.67 10.57 26.98
N GLY A 209 -12.00 9.93 25.85
CA GLY A 209 -12.70 8.65 25.83
C GLY A 209 -11.79 7.53 26.36
N ALA A 210 -12.39 6.43 26.83
CA ALA A 210 -11.66 5.31 27.40
C ALA A 210 -10.59 4.76 26.42
N GLY A 211 -9.31 4.81 26.82
CA GLY A 211 -8.17 4.29 26.04
C GLY A 211 -7.19 5.32 25.49
N ALA A 212 -7.43 6.63 25.65
CA ALA A 212 -6.46 7.64 25.19
C ALA A 212 -5.35 7.88 26.23
N THR A 213 -4.09 7.81 25.78
CA THR A 213 -2.90 8.23 26.54
C THR A 213 -2.49 9.65 26.13
N ALA A 214 -2.56 10.60 27.07
CA ALA A 214 -2.00 11.94 26.86
C ALA A 214 -0.51 11.92 27.20
N SER A 215 0.35 12.18 26.22
CA SER A 215 1.77 12.46 26.43
C SER A 215 1.99 13.97 26.35
N ALA A 216 2.23 14.61 27.48
CA ALA A 216 2.72 15.98 27.52
C ALA A 216 4.24 15.95 27.36
N THR A 217 4.73 16.21 26.15
CA THR A 217 6.16 16.46 25.95
C THR A 217 6.40 17.94 26.11
N ALA A 218 7.04 18.35 27.19
CA ALA A 218 7.62 19.69 27.28
C ALA A 218 8.70 19.78 26.19
N ILE A 219 8.40 20.45 25.08
CA ILE A 219 9.45 20.87 24.15
C ILE A 219 10.32 21.81 24.95
N SER A 220 11.54 21.37 25.25
CA SER A 220 12.52 22.27 25.83
C SER A 220 12.61 23.49 24.92
N THR A 221 12.44 24.66 25.52
CA THR A 221 12.59 25.98 24.89
C THR A 221 13.92 26.15 24.13
N SER A 222 14.85 25.19 24.19
CA SER A 222 16.12 25.18 23.48
C SER A 222 16.00 25.14 21.95
N LEU A 223 15.15 24.30 21.34
CA LEU A 223 15.14 24.14 19.87
C LEU A 223 14.63 25.40 19.15
N GLY A 224 13.57 26.01 19.66
CA GLY A 224 13.02 27.25 19.09
C GLY A 224 14.00 28.41 19.21
N ASN A 225 14.75 28.47 20.32
CA ASN A 225 15.77 29.49 20.53
C ASN A 225 16.97 29.28 19.61
N GLU A 226 17.44 28.04 19.42
CA GLU A 226 18.58 27.72 18.55
C GLU A 226 18.32 28.04 17.07
N ILE A 227 17.11 27.76 16.56
CA ILE A 227 16.74 28.11 15.18
C ILE A 227 16.62 29.64 15.03
N THR A 228 16.07 30.32 16.03
CA THR A 228 15.94 31.78 16.02
C THR A 228 17.32 32.45 16.06
N ASP A 229 18.25 31.90 16.86
CA ASP A 229 19.62 32.38 16.97
C ASP A 229 20.40 32.17 15.67
N LEU A 230 20.24 31.00 15.03
CA LEU A 230 20.80 30.74 13.71
C LEU A 230 20.27 31.70 12.65
N ALA A 231 18.95 31.88 12.57
CA ALA A 231 18.32 32.76 11.58
C ALA A 231 18.78 34.21 11.75
N ARG A 232 18.90 34.67 13.00
CA ARG A 232 19.43 36.01 13.33
C ARG A 232 20.89 36.17 12.91
N ALA A 233 21.75 35.22 13.27
CA ALA A 233 23.18 35.27 12.92
C ALA A 233 23.40 35.28 11.40
N LEU A 234 22.64 34.48 10.65
CA LEU A 234 22.71 34.46 9.19
C LEU A 234 22.15 35.75 8.57
N ARG A 235 21.07 36.32 9.12
CA ARG A 235 20.52 37.59 8.65
C ARG A 235 21.52 38.74 8.83
N GLU A 236 22.13 38.86 10.00
CA GLU A 236 23.17 39.86 10.28
C GLU A 236 24.36 39.73 9.31
N LEU A 237 24.77 38.50 9.01
CA LEU A 237 25.86 38.23 8.07
C LEU A 237 25.50 38.60 6.62
N LEU A 238 24.26 38.34 6.19
CA LEU A 238 23.78 38.69 4.85
C LEU A 238 23.61 40.21 4.70
N ASP A 239 23.09 40.88 5.73
CA ASP A 239 22.90 42.35 5.75
C ASP A 239 24.22 43.13 5.80
N GLY A 240 25.27 42.53 6.40
CA GLY A 240 26.62 43.11 6.45
C GLY A 240 27.39 43.11 5.12
N GLY A 241 26.80 42.59 4.04
CA GLY A 241 27.44 42.43 2.74
C GLY A 241 28.03 41.04 2.59
N SER A 242 27.21 40.12 2.09
CA SER A 242 27.56 38.70 1.97
C SER A 242 28.63 38.39 0.93
N GLY A 243 28.97 39.34 0.03
CA GLY A 243 29.89 39.08 -1.09
C GLY A 243 29.49 37.91 -2.00
N LEU A 244 28.27 37.38 -1.84
CA LEU A 244 27.72 36.30 -2.66
C LEU A 244 27.27 36.86 -4.01
N PRO A 245 27.24 36.03 -5.06
CA PRO A 245 26.45 36.32 -6.24
C PRO A 245 25.00 36.66 -5.84
N PRO A 246 24.35 37.63 -6.52
CA PRO A 246 23.02 38.12 -6.14
C PRO A 246 21.96 37.01 -6.13
N GLU A 247 22.12 36.00 -6.98
CA GLU A 247 21.25 34.83 -7.02
C GLU A 247 21.34 33.99 -5.73
N LEU A 248 22.55 33.68 -5.28
CA LEU A 248 22.78 32.91 -4.04
C LEU A 248 22.42 33.71 -2.79
N GLU A 249 22.63 35.02 -2.81
CA GLU A 249 22.21 35.88 -1.70
C GLU A 249 20.68 35.88 -1.52
N ASN A 250 19.93 35.96 -2.62
CA ASN A 250 18.47 35.91 -2.58
C ASN A 250 17.95 34.55 -2.08
N GLU A 251 18.56 33.44 -2.53
CA GLU A 251 18.22 32.11 -2.03
C GLU A 251 18.51 31.95 -0.53
N ALA A 252 19.66 32.44 -0.06
CA ALA A 252 20.00 32.42 1.36
C ALA A 252 19.03 33.25 2.19
N ARG A 253 18.66 34.45 1.73
CA ARG A 253 17.68 35.31 2.42
C ARG A 253 16.31 34.66 2.53
N ALA A 254 15.83 34.03 1.47
CA ALA A 254 14.57 33.31 1.48
C ALA A 254 14.60 32.14 2.48
N ALA A 255 15.69 31.36 2.51
CA ALA A 255 15.84 30.26 3.45
C ALA A 255 15.93 30.74 4.92
N VAL A 256 16.66 31.83 5.19
CA VAL A 256 16.73 32.46 6.52
C VAL A 256 15.36 32.95 6.98
N GLU A 257 14.56 33.54 6.09
CA GLU A 257 13.22 34.02 6.44
C GLU A 257 12.29 32.87 6.82
N VAL A 258 12.37 31.73 6.11
CA VAL A 258 11.67 30.52 6.50
C VAL A 258 12.11 30.04 7.88
N LEU A 259 13.41 30.04 8.20
CA LEU A 259 13.89 29.67 9.54
C LEU A 259 13.44 30.65 10.64
N ALA A 260 13.30 31.94 10.33
CA ALA A 260 12.85 32.94 11.29
C ALA A 260 11.35 32.86 11.59
N THR A 261 10.54 32.45 10.61
CA THR A 261 9.07 32.44 10.69
C THR A 261 8.51 31.07 11.05
N GLU A 262 9.11 30.00 10.54
CA GLU A 262 8.62 28.63 10.68
C GLU A 262 9.28 27.94 11.89
N ARG A 263 8.47 27.57 12.88
CA ARG A 263 8.93 26.98 14.14
C ARG A 263 8.58 25.52 14.33
N GLN A 264 7.65 24.98 13.53
CA GLN A 264 7.06 23.66 13.77
C GLN A 264 7.17 22.73 12.57
N ASP A 265 7.21 23.27 11.34
CA ASP A 265 7.36 22.43 10.13
C ASP A 265 8.82 21.98 9.92
N LYS A 266 9.12 20.78 10.42
CA LYS A 266 10.44 20.13 10.27
C LYS A 266 10.85 19.95 8.80
N GLY A 267 9.89 19.75 7.90
CA GLY A 267 10.16 19.56 6.47
C GLY A 267 10.71 20.84 5.85
N LYS A 268 10.06 21.97 6.14
CA LYS A 268 10.52 23.29 5.72
C LYS A 268 11.85 23.66 6.33
N ILE A 269 12.04 23.45 7.65
CA ILE A 269 13.32 23.71 8.33
C ILE A 269 14.46 22.92 7.68
N ARG A 270 14.27 21.61 7.45
CA ARG A 270 15.28 20.76 6.77
C ARG A 270 15.54 21.24 5.34
N SER A 271 14.51 21.65 4.61
CA SER A 271 14.69 22.18 3.25
C SER A 271 15.49 23.48 3.23
N SER A 272 15.21 24.42 4.13
CA SER A 272 15.92 25.69 4.25
C SER A 272 17.38 25.48 4.68
N LEU A 273 17.63 24.56 5.62
CA LEU A 273 18.99 24.21 6.02
C LEU A 273 19.79 23.64 4.84
N ARG A 274 19.20 22.78 3.99
CA ARG A 274 19.89 22.26 2.79
C ARG A 274 20.22 23.37 1.78
N VAL A 275 19.33 24.33 1.60
CA VAL A 275 19.59 25.50 0.74
C VAL A 275 20.79 26.28 1.29
N LEU A 276 20.81 26.55 2.59
CA LEU A 276 21.91 27.28 3.22
C LEU A 276 23.25 26.52 3.17
N THR A 277 23.23 25.20 3.38
CA THR A 277 24.41 24.33 3.21
C THR A 277 24.94 24.42 1.78
N ARG A 278 24.07 24.32 0.77
CA ARG A 278 24.46 24.44 -0.64
C ARG A 278 25.03 25.82 -0.97
N VAL A 279 24.43 26.89 -0.45
CA VAL A 279 24.95 28.25 -0.63
C VAL A 279 26.33 28.38 0.01
N GLY A 280 26.53 27.83 1.22
CA GLY A 280 27.83 27.79 1.88
C GLY A 280 28.91 27.04 1.08
N GLU A 281 28.56 25.87 0.53
CA GLU A 281 29.45 25.06 -0.32
C GLU A 281 29.81 25.76 -1.63
N GLY A 282 28.82 26.34 -2.31
CA GLY A 282 29.01 27.06 -3.57
C GLY A 282 29.82 28.36 -3.41
N ALA A 283 29.84 28.92 -2.21
CA ALA A 283 30.55 30.16 -1.87
C ALA A 283 31.94 29.94 -1.25
N ALA A 284 32.41 28.70 -1.13
CA ALA A 284 33.66 28.33 -0.43
C ALA A 284 34.94 28.99 -1.00
N GLY A 285 34.87 29.70 -2.13
CA GLY A 285 35.95 30.53 -2.66
C GLY A 285 36.08 31.93 -2.06
N GLY A 286 35.12 32.40 -1.25
CA GLY A 286 35.07 33.76 -0.69
C GLY A 286 34.97 33.82 0.84
N VAL A 287 35.44 34.92 1.43
CA VAL A 287 35.47 35.15 2.90
C VAL A 287 34.11 34.93 3.56
N ALA A 288 33.04 35.38 2.89
CA ALA A 288 31.69 35.31 3.43
C ALA A 288 31.01 33.94 3.25
N GLY A 289 31.37 33.18 2.20
CA GLY A 289 30.93 31.79 2.07
C GLY A 289 31.48 30.93 3.20
N ASN A 290 32.74 31.15 3.59
CA ASN A 290 33.34 30.52 4.76
C ASN A 290 32.61 30.93 6.06
N ALA A 291 32.24 32.20 6.23
CA ALA A 291 31.51 32.65 7.41
C ALA A 291 30.12 32.00 7.54
N ILE A 292 29.37 31.88 6.44
CA ILE A 292 28.08 31.17 6.41
C ILE A 292 28.29 29.69 6.77
N TRP A 293 29.33 29.05 6.21
CA TRP A 293 29.65 27.66 6.49
C TRP A 293 29.99 27.43 7.97
N GLN A 294 30.79 28.30 8.58
CA GLN A 294 31.14 28.20 10.01
C GLN A 294 29.92 28.37 10.91
N VAL A 295 29.02 29.30 10.58
CA VAL A 295 27.75 29.45 11.30
C VAL A 295 26.92 28.17 11.17
N LEU A 296 26.78 27.61 9.97
CA LEU A 296 26.04 26.36 9.78
C LEU A 296 26.65 25.19 10.55
N LEU A 297 27.98 25.01 10.53
CA LEU A 297 28.65 23.94 11.26
C LEU A 297 28.40 23.99 12.78
N ASN A 298 28.24 25.18 13.35
CA ASN A 298 28.00 25.34 14.78
C ASN A 298 26.55 25.00 15.21
N TYR A 299 25.57 25.26 14.34
CA TYR A 299 24.15 25.14 14.69
C TYR A 299 23.46 23.91 14.08
N VAL A 300 23.83 23.52 12.86
CA VAL A 300 23.15 22.44 12.11
C VAL A 300 23.20 21.09 12.82
N PRO A 301 24.32 20.63 13.42
CA PRO A 301 24.33 19.36 14.14
C PRO A 301 23.34 19.34 15.32
N ARG A 302 23.25 20.44 16.08
CA ARG A 302 22.34 20.58 17.22
C ARG A 302 20.87 20.60 16.80
N ILE A 303 20.59 21.31 15.70
CA ILE A 303 19.25 21.36 15.11
C ILE A 303 18.87 20.00 14.52
N ILE A 304 19.78 19.27 13.87
CA ILE A 304 19.48 17.93 13.34
C ILE A 304 19.23 16.93 14.47
N GLU A 305 20.05 16.93 15.52
CA GLU A 305 19.90 16.03 16.68
C GLU A 305 18.57 16.26 17.42
N SER A 306 18.14 17.51 17.55
CA SER A 306 16.86 17.87 18.16
C SER A 306 15.65 17.66 17.23
N LEU A 307 15.86 17.50 15.92
CA LEU A 307 14.79 17.24 14.97
C LEU A 307 14.35 15.77 14.93
N GLY A 308 15.17 14.81 15.37
CA GLY A 308 14.87 13.37 15.29
C GLY A 308 14.87 12.85 13.87
#